data_AF-A0A3A5AX89-F1
#
_entry.id   AF-A0A3A5AX89-F1
#
_cell.length_a   1.000
_cell.length_b   1.000
_cell.length_c   1.000
_cell.angle_alpha   90.00
_cell.angle_beta   90.00
_cell.angle_gamma   90.00
#
_symmetry.space_group_name_H-M   'P 1'
#
loop_
_entity.id
_entity.type
_entity.pdbx_description
1 polymer ?
#
loop_
_entity_poly.entity_id
_entity_poly.type
_entity_poly.pdbx_seq_one_letter_code
_entity_poly.pdbx_strand_id
1 'polypeptide(L)'
;MYKGGYSGKVLRVNLTSQTAKEEELPLQVAKDFIGGAGFGIKYLFDEVRADADPLGPENKLIFASGPFSGTTIPCASRMAVTSKSPQTNAVGVSLTGGYFPVELKFAGYDALIIEGKAEKPTYLWIKDGKVQFRSAKKVWGMKTTDCQQIIKNELGDQNVRIACIGPAGENLSRMACIINELRAAGRKGLGAVMGSKNLKAIAIRGNGKVAVADEEKLKSARSAFAEAMKGSPVLYPQFSKLGTPMVVDHACAVGIFPTKNFSSTGVYAPADKLGVEVQLTRNVGSEHCYMCPVGCSQLKVARTGAYAGVLAEGPEYETMFSFGGVTGVENIDAVIAADRLADELGLDTISAGVTIAFAMELFEKGILSRNDTGGIELNFGNEEAMLTVLRLMAYREGIGGILSDGSKAAAARIGKGSDKYAMHVKGLELPAYDVRGAKAHGLNFATAYPGADHNKGYAFQEIFGIPVPHEVDRFSAEGKGKLTKWNQDVRCVTCDCATMCAFLLDMAVPAIATKNTADLMEAVTGLSYTPEEVQIVGERINNLARAFNVGAGFTREDDTLPERLLTEPLKGGASKGHFVSRDELKKMLDEYYTERGWDVRTGTPTRKKLTELGLGYAADALKL
;
A
#
# COMPACT_ATOMS: atom_id res chain seq x y z
N MET A 1 11.56 -8.31 -29.58
CA MET A 1 10.65 -9.41 -29.24
C MET A 1 11.03 -9.97 -27.88
N TYR A 2 10.06 -10.14 -26.98
CA TYR A 2 10.28 -10.69 -25.65
C TYR A 2 10.55 -12.20 -25.72
N LYS A 3 11.48 -12.70 -24.90
CA LYS A 3 11.84 -14.13 -24.85
C LYS A 3 11.13 -14.88 -23.72
N GLY A 4 10.57 -14.16 -22.76
CA GLY A 4 9.83 -14.69 -21.61
C GLY A 4 9.48 -13.59 -20.61
N GLY A 5 8.75 -13.95 -19.56
CA GLY A 5 8.25 -13.07 -18.51
C GLY A 5 7.14 -12.14 -18.97
N TYR A 6 7.40 -11.31 -19.98
CA TYR A 6 6.46 -10.35 -20.54
C TYR A 6 5.53 -10.99 -21.56
N SER A 7 4.25 -10.64 -21.49
CA SER A 7 3.29 -10.90 -22.57
C SER A 7 3.51 -9.95 -23.75
N GLY A 8 4.16 -8.82 -23.52
CA GLY A 8 4.46 -7.78 -24.50
C GLY A 8 3.27 -6.89 -24.82
N LYS A 9 2.22 -6.91 -24.00
CA LYS A 9 0.96 -6.23 -24.28
C LYS A 9 0.45 -5.42 -23.10
N VAL A 10 -0.05 -4.23 -23.40
CA VAL A 10 -0.83 -3.38 -22.50
C VAL A 10 -2.26 -3.31 -23.03
N LEU A 11 -3.22 -3.65 -22.18
CA LEU A 11 -4.64 -3.53 -22.51
C LEU A 11 -5.14 -2.15 -22.09
N ARG A 12 -5.59 -1.34 -23.05
CA ARG A 12 -6.27 -0.07 -22.79
C ARG A 12 -7.77 -0.23 -22.89
N VAL A 13 -8.48 0.20 -21.85
CA VAL A 13 -9.94 0.20 -21.80
C VAL A 13 -10.43 1.62 -21.57
N ASN A 14 -11.17 2.15 -22.54
CA ASN A 14 -11.87 3.42 -22.39
C ASN A 14 -13.33 3.16 -22.08
N LEU A 15 -13.76 3.55 -20.89
CA LEU A 15 -15.12 3.32 -20.38
C LEU A 15 -16.16 4.24 -21.01
N THR A 16 -15.76 5.40 -21.53
CA THR A 16 -16.65 6.35 -22.20
C THR A 16 -17.04 5.86 -23.58
N SER A 17 -16.05 5.48 -24.40
CA SER A 17 -16.30 4.93 -25.73
C SER A 17 -16.61 3.43 -25.73
N GLN A 18 -16.49 2.76 -24.59
CA GLN A 18 -16.59 1.29 -24.44
C GLN A 18 -15.70 0.55 -25.45
N THR A 19 -14.45 0.99 -25.57
CA THR A 19 -13.46 0.37 -26.47
C THR A 19 -12.33 -0.26 -25.67
N ALA A 20 -11.85 -1.41 -26.16
CA ALA A 20 -10.64 -2.05 -25.67
C ALA A 20 -9.62 -2.16 -26.81
N LYS A 21 -8.37 -1.79 -26.55
CA LYS A 21 -7.27 -1.82 -27.52
C LYS A 21 -6.03 -2.42 -26.89
N GLU A 22 -5.33 -3.25 -27.65
CA GLU A 22 -4.01 -3.75 -27.28
C GLU A 22 -2.95 -2.79 -27.80
N GLU A 23 -2.01 -2.43 -26.93
CA GLU A 23 -0.79 -1.68 -27.25
C GLU A 23 0.41 -2.60 -27.03
N GLU A 24 1.42 -2.52 -27.91
CA GLU A 24 2.69 -3.22 -27.69
C GLU A 24 3.43 -2.57 -26.53
N LEU A 25 3.84 -3.36 -25.54
CA LEU A 25 4.74 -2.88 -24.48
C LEU A 25 6.12 -2.59 -25.10
N PRO A 26 6.61 -1.34 -25.07
CA PRO A 26 7.91 -1.02 -25.65
C PRO A 26 9.05 -1.69 -24.86
N LEU A 27 9.99 -2.32 -25.57
CA LEU A 27 11.13 -3.02 -24.93
C LEU A 27 11.95 -2.09 -24.02
N GLN A 28 12.10 -0.82 -24.39
CA GLN A 28 12.82 0.15 -23.58
C GLN A 28 12.11 0.44 -22.26
N VAL A 29 10.76 0.51 -22.27
CA VAL A 29 9.97 0.67 -21.03
C VAL A 29 10.15 -0.55 -20.13
N ALA A 30 10.08 -1.76 -20.69
CA ALA A 30 10.35 -2.99 -19.95
C ALA A 30 11.76 -3.01 -19.34
N LYS A 31 12.77 -2.52 -20.06
CA LYS A 31 14.15 -2.46 -19.57
C LYS A 31 14.34 -1.45 -18.44
N ASP A 32 13.80 -0.24 -18.62
CA ASP A 32 14.07 0.90 -17.73
C ASP A 32 13.19 0.90 -16.47
N PHE A 33 12.04 0.23 -16.51
CA PHE A 33 11.01 0.27 -15.46
C PHE A 33 10.58 -1.10 -14.93
N ILE A 34 10.98 -2.21 -15.57
CA ILE A 34 10.71 -3.61 -15.19
C ILE A 34 9.23 -4.02 -15.18
N GLY A 35 8.35 -3.32 -14.48
CA GLY A 35 6.97 -3.74 -14.31
C GLY A 35 6.30 -3.03 -13.16
N GLY A 36 5.14 -3.53 -12.73
CA GLY A 36 4.51 -3.10 -11.49
C GLY A 36 4.42 -1.59 -11.35
N ALA A 37 4.91 -1.06 -10.22
CA ALA A 37 4.90 0.36 -9.95
C ALA A 37 5.72 1.18 -10.98
N GLY A 38 6.77 0.60 -11.56
CA GLY A 38 7.55 1.26 -12.61
C GLY A 38 6.72 1.55 -13.86
N PHE A 39 5.96 0.58 -14.35
CA PHE A 39 5.02 0.80 -15.46
C PHE A 39 3.92 1.78 -15.05
N GLY A 40 3.34 1.58 -13.87
CA GLY A 40 2.29 2.46 -13.37
C GLY A 40 2.72 3.93 -13.30
N ILE A 41 3.90 4.21 -12.75
CA ILE A 41 4.44 5.58 -12.61
C ILE A 41 4.85 6.14 -13.96
N LYS A 42 5.43 5.33 -14.86
CA LYS A 42 5.78 5.78 -16.21
C LYS A 42 4.56 6.24 -16.99
N TYR A 43 3.52 5.40 -17.07
CA TYR A 43 2.28 5.74 -17.76
C TYR A 43 1.52 6.88 -17.07
N LEU A 44 1.57 6.97 -15.73
CA LEU A 44 1.00 8.10 -15.00
C LEU A 44 1.68 9.42 -15.39
N PHE A 45 3.01 9.45 -15.38
CA PHE A 45 3.77 10.65 -15.70
C PHE A 45 3.56 11.11 -17.15
N ASP A 46 3.57 10.16 -18.09
CA ASP A 46 3.44 10.47 -19.51
C ASP A 46 2.05 10.98 -19.89
N GLU A 47 1.00 10.47 -19.23
CA GLU A 47 -0.36 10.54 -19.78
C GLU A 47 -1.37 11.23 -18.86
N VAL A 48 -1.02 11.47 -17.60
CA VAL A 48 -1.87 12.19 -16.65
C VAL A 48 -1.19 13.50 -16.30
N ARG A 49 -1.89 14.60 -16.53
CA ARG A 49 -1.39 15.91 -16.12
C ARG A 49 -1.24 15.96 -14.61
N ALA A 50 -0.14 16.52 -14.14
CA ALA A 50 0.11 16.64 -12.70
C ALA A 50 -0.93 17.51 -11.99
N ASP A 51 -1.66 18.37 -12.69
CA ASP A 51 -2.76 19.20 -12.18
C ASP A 51 -4.18 18.63 -12.44
N ALA A 52 -4.29 17.43 -13.02
CA ALA A 52 -5.58 16.77 -13.28
C ALA A 52 -6.43 16.58 -12.02
N ASP A 53 -7.75 16.58 -12.13
CA ASP A 53 -8.64 16.17 -11.04
C ASP A 53 -8.44 14.66 -10.79
N PRO A 54 -8.02 14.24 -9.57
CA PRO A 54 -7.87 12.82 -9.26
C PRO A 54 -9.14 11.98 -9.44
N LEU A 55 -10.33 12.59 -9.37
CA LEU A 55 -11.61 11.89 -9.60
C LEU A 55 -12.18 12.14 -11.00
N GLY A 56 -11.48 12.93 -11.82
CA GLY A 56 -11.86 13.27 -13.19
C GLY A 56 -11.69 12.13 -14.20
N PRO A 57 -12.33 12.23 -15.38
CA PRO A 57 -12.22 11.23 -16.45
C PRO A 57 -10.81 11.14 -17.07
N GLU A 58 -10.01 12.20 -16.97
CA GLU A 58 -8.64 12.31 -17.48
C GLU A 58 -7.61 11.57 -16.62
N ASN A 59 -7.90 11.37 -15.33
CA ASN A 59 -7.05 10.53 -14.49
C ASN A 59 -7.13 9.07 -14.97
N LYS A 60 -6.06 8.31 -14.82
CA LYS A 60 -5.97 6.91 -15.25
C LYS A 60 -5.83 6.00 -14.06
N LEU A 61 -6.46 4.82 -14.13
CA LEU A 61 -6.29 3.76 -13.15
C LEU A 61 -5.54 2.61 -13.83
N ILE A 62 -4.30 2.39 -13.40
CA ILE A 62 -3.33 1.52 -14.08
C ILE A 62 -3.06 0.32 -13.19
N PHE A 63 -3.37 -0.88 -13.68
CA PHE A 63 -3.06 -2.16 -13.03
C PHE A 63 -1.86 -2.76 -13.75
N ALA A 64 -0.73 -2.91 -13.08
CA ALA A 64 0.50 -3.40 -13.68
C ALA A 64 1.10 -4.55 -12.86
N SER A 65 1.30 -5.67 -13.53
CA SER A 65 2.01 -6.83 -12.98
C SER A 65 3.50 -6.74 -13.31
N GLY A 66 4.32 -7.59 -12.72
CA GLY A 66 5.74 -7.71 -13.04
C GLY A 66 6.05 -8.94 -13.89
N PRO A 67 7.29 -9.05 -14.39
CA PRO A 67 7.71 -10.12 -15.29
C PRO A 67 7.67 -11.51 -14.65
N PHE A 68 7.72 -11.59 -13.32
CA PHE A 68 7.71 -12.85 -12.59
C PHE A 68 6.30 -13.39 -12.32
N SER A 69 5.28 -12.54 -12.43
CA SER A 69 3.89 -12.94 -12.19
C SER A 69 3.43 -14.00 -13.17
N GLY A 70 2.87 -15.10 -12.65
CA GLY A 70 2.43 -16.26 -13.45
C GLY A 70 3.54 -17.24 -13.85
N THR A 71 4.77 -17.04 -13.36
CA THR A 71 5.86 -18.02 -13.45
C THR A 71 5.89 -18.93 -12.21
N THR A 72 6.90 -19.79 -12.09
CA THR A 72 7.11 -20.66 -10.92
C THR A 72 7.96 -20.03 -9.81
N ILE A 73 8.25 -18.73 -9.89
CA ILE A 73 9.01 -18.02 -8.86
C ILE A 73 8.14 -17.87 -7.60
N PRO A 74 8.63 -18.30 -6.42
CA PRO A 74 7.91 -18.13 -5.17
C PRO A 74 7.58 -16.68 -4.86
N CYS A 75 6.38 -16.43 -4.33
CA CYS A 75 5.92 -15.11 -3.87
C CYS A 75 5.91 -13.99 -4.95
N ALA A 76 5.94 -14.37 -6.23
CA ALA A 76 5.85 -13.47 -7.37
C ALA A 76 4.41 -13.46 -7.92
N SER A 77 3.49 -12.89 -7.16
CA SER A 77 2.07 -12.79 -7.51
C SER A 77 1.47 -11.46 -7.06
N ARG A 78 2.29 -10.40 -7.06
CA ARG A 78 1.83 -9.05 -6.73
C ARG A 78 1.49 -8.26 -7.99
N MET A 79 0.81 -7.14 -7.79
CA MET A 79 0.51 -6.14 -8.80
C MET A 79 0.51 -4.77 -8.15
N ALA A 80 0.95 -3.76 -8.90
CA ALA A 80 0.76 -2.37 -8.53
C ALA A 80 -0.50 -1.82 -9.20
N VAL A 81 -1.31 -1.12 -8.41
CA VAL A 81 -2.36 -0.24 -8.90
C VAL A 81 -1.90 1.19 -8.71
N THR A 82 -1.89 1.96 -9.79
CA THR A 82 -1.32 3.31 -9.84
C THR A 82 -2.32 4.31 -10.41
N SER A 83 -2.38 5.51 -9.81
CA SER A 83 -3.17 6.65 -10.28
C SER A 83 -2.69 7.94 -9.62
N LYS A 84 -3.22 9.10 -10.03
CA LYS A 84 -3.18 10.29 -9.18
C LYS A 84 -4.12 10.08 -7.99
N SER A 85 -3.58 10.17 -6.78
CA SER A 85 -4.30 9.88 -5.53
C SER A 85 -5.33 10.97 -5.20
N PRO A 86 -6.63 10.67 -5.00
CA PRO A 86 -7.59 11.65 -4.49
C PRO A 86 -7.39 12.03 -3.02
N GLN A 87 -6.70 11.18 -2.25
CA GLN A 87 -6.41 11.45 -0.84
C GLN A 87 -5.30 12.48 -0.66
N THR A 88 -4.25 12.36 -1.48
CA THR A 88 -3.02 13.12 -1.30
C THR A 88 -2.73 14.10 -2.44
N ASN A 89 -3.37 13.95 -3.61
CA ASN A 89 -2.99 14.61 -4.88
C ASN A 89 -1.61 14.23 -5.43
N ALA A 90 -0.89 13.31 -4.77
CA ALA A 90 0.40 12.80 -5.22
C ALA A 90 0.24 11.58 -6.15
N VAL A 91 1.36 11.04 -6.62
CA VAL A 91 1.43 9.67 -7.14
C VAL A 91 0.87 8.69 -6.10
N GLY A 92 -0.21 7.99 -6.45
CA GLY A 92 -0.79 6.93 -5.64
C GLY A 92 -0.36 5.57 -6.19
N VAL A 93 0.36 4.79 -5.39
CA VAL A 93 0.69 3.38 -5.68
C VAL A 93 0.22 2.52 -4.51
N SER A 94 -0.60 1.52 -4.82
CA SER A 94 -1.01 0.48 -3.89
C SER A 94 -0.71 -0.90 -4.47
N LEU A 95 -0.15 -1.78 -3.65
CA LEU A 95 0.15 -3.14 -4.06
C LEU A 95 -0.96 -4.07 -3.59
N THR A 96 -1.26 -5.08 -4.40
CA THR A 96 -2.11 -6.20 -4.00
C THR A 96 -1.47 -7.53 -4.41
N GLY A 97 -1.89 -8.62 -3.77
CA GLY A 97 -1.51 -10.00 -4.11
C GLY A 97 -2.72 -10.86 -4.46
N GLY A 98 -2.70 -12.12 -4.01
CA GLY A 98 -3.76 -13.09 -4.30
C GLY A 98 -3.54 -13.75 -5.66
N TYR A 99 -4.61 -13.91 -6.44
CA TYR A 99 -4.59 -14.59 -7.73
C TYR A 99 -4.90 -13.66 -8.91
N PHE A 100 -5.57 -12.52 -8.66
CA PHE A 100 -5.89 -11.54 -9.71
C PHE A 100 -4.68 -11.07 -10.54
N PRO A 101 -3.51 -10.73 -9.94
CA PRO A 101 -2.32 -10.32 -10.70
C PRO A 101 -1.87 -11.34 -11.75
N VAL A 102 -1.96 -12.63 -11.38
CA VAL A 102 -1.51 -13.74 -12.21
C VAL A 102 -2.53 -14.04 -13.30
N GLU A 103 -3.83 -13.93 -12.99
CA GLU A 103 -4.89 -14.11 -13.97
C GLU A 103 -4.80 -13.08 -15.11
N LEU A 104 -4.37 -11.84 -14.82
CA LEU A 104 -4.10 -10.81 -15.84
C LEU A 104 -2.99 -11.24 -16.80
N LYS A 105 -1.89 -11.83 -16.28
CA LYS A 105 -0.81 -12.38 -17.09
C LYS A 105 -1.28 -13.55 -17.95
N PHE A 106 -2.10 -14.45 -17.39
CA PHE A 106 -2.68 -15.57 -18.13
C PHE A 106 -3.70 -15.13 -19.18
N ALA A 107 -4.31 -13.95 -19.01
CA ALA A 107 -5.12 -13.31 -20.05
C ALA A 107 -4.27 -12.65 -21.16
N GLY A 108 -2.95 -12.59 -20.98
CA GLY A 108 -2.00 -12.14 -22.00
C GLY A 108 -1.59 -10.67 -21.89
N TYR A 109 -1.69 -10.06 -20.70
CA TYR A 109 -1.39 -8.64 -20.49
C TYR A 109 -0.39 -8.42 -19.36
N ASP A 110 0.54 -7.47 -19.56
CA ASP A 110 1.47 -7.00 -18.54
C ASP A 110 0.87 -5.87 -17.70
N ALA A 111 0.04 -5.04 -18.35
CA ALA A 111 -0.70 -3.96 -17.72
C ALA A 111 -2.11 -3.78 -18.32
N LEU A 112 -3.01 -3.24 -17.51
CA LEU A 112 -4.36 -2.81 -17.86
C LEU A 112 -4.54 -1.35 -17.46
N ILE A 113 -4.85 -0.49 -18.44
CA ILE A 113 -5.05 0.96 -18.23
C ILE A 113 -6.52 1.28 -18.44
N ILE A 114 -7.16 1.81 -17.40
CA ILE A 114 -8.56 2.24 -17.42
C ILE A 114 -8.65 3.75 -17.59
N GLU A 115 -9.39 4.17 -18.61
CA GLU A 115 -9.57 5.56 -19.04
C GLU A 115 -11.05 5.94 -19.11
N GLY A 116 -11.33 7.25 -19.08
CA GLY A 116 -12.69 7.77 -19.22
C GLY A 116 -13.57 7.40 -18.02
N LYS A 117 -14.89 7.42 -18.26
CA LYS A 117 -15.95 7.13 -17.29
C LYS A 117 -17.13 6.48 -18.00
N ALA A 118 -17.65 5.40 -17.43
CA ALA A 118 -18.87 4.76 -17.93
C ALA A 118 -20.10 5.61 -17.58
N GLU A 119 -21.10 5.63 -18.47
CA GLU A 119 -22.36 6.37 -18.26
C GLU A 119 -23.16 5.85 -17.05
N LYS A 120 -23.07 4.54 -16.79
CA LYS A 120 -23.78 3.83 -15.73
C LYS A 120 -22.84 2.84 -15.03
N PRO A 121 -23.19 2.31 -13.85
CA PRO A 121 -22.44 1.24 -13.20
C PRO A 121 -22.10 0.10 -14.16
N THR A 122 -20.81 -0.15 -14.34
CA THR A 122 -20.25 -1.15 -15.27
C THR A 122 -19.26 -2.06 -14.57
N TYR A 123 -19.18 -3.32 -14.98
CA TYR A 123 -18.03 -4.17 -14.71
C TYR A 123 -17.42 -4.65 -16.02
N LEU A 124 -16.10 -4.83 -16.02
CA LEU A 124 -15.37 -5.39 -17.16
C LEU A 124 -15.28 -6.90 -17.01
N TRP A 125 -15.55 -7.64 -18.08
CA TRP A 125 -15.30 -9.07 -18.17
C TRP A 125 -14.24 -9.33 -19.23
N ILE A 126 -13.09 -9.82 -18.80
CA ILE A 126 -11.92 -10.08 -19.64
C ILE A 126 -11.67 -11.58 -19.65
N LYS A 127 -11.87 -12.22 -20.81
CA LYS A 127 -11.59 -13.65 -20.97
C LYS A 127 -10.87 -13.92 -22.28
N ASP A 128 -9.69 -14.53 -22.17
CA ASP A 128 -8.86 -14.96 -23.31
C ASP A 128 -8.71 -13.85 -24.38
N GLY A 129 -8.38 -12.63 -23.92
CA GLY A 129 -8.18 -11.45 -24.77
C GLY A 129 -9.45 -10.70 -25.22
N LYS A 130 -10.65 -11.19 -24.87
CA LYS A 130 -11.93 -10.53 -25.19
C LYS A 130 -12.41 -9.71 -24.01
N VAL A 131 -12.67 -8.43 -24.24
CA VAL A 131 -13.21 -7.50 -23.23
C VAL A 131 -14.69 -7.26 -23.50
N GLN A 132 -15.53 -7.42 -22.47
CA GLN A 132 -16.94 -7.08 -22.48
C GLN A 132 -17.26 -6.05 -21.40
N PHE A 133 -18.05 -5.04 -21.76
CA PHE A 133 -18.59 -4.05 -20.84
C PHE A 133 -19.96 -4.53 -20.38
N ARG A 134 -20.09 -4.93 -19.12
CA ARG A 134 -21.33 -5.48 -18.57
C ARG A 134 -21.94 -4.54 -17.55
N SER A 135 -23.26 -4.59 -17.41
CA SER A 135 -23.99 -3.79 -16.42
C SER A 135 -23.64 -4.29 -15.01
N ALA A 136 -23.22 -3.37 -14.13
CA ALA A 136 -23.02 -3.65 -12.72
C ALA A 136 -24.19 -3.19 -11.83
N LYS A 137 -25.34 -2.82 -12.42
CA LYS A 137 -26.50 -2.29 -11.67
C LYS A 137 -26.93 -3.18 -10.51
N LYS A 138 -26.88 -4.51 -10.68
CA LYS A 138 -27.29 -5.47 -9.64
C LYS A 138 -26.34 -5.52 -8.44
N VAL A 139 -25.07 -5.22 -8.65
CA VAL A 139 -24.01 -5.32 -7.63
C VAL A 139 -23.54 -3.95 -7.13
N TRP A 140 -24.02 -2.85 -7.71
CA TRP A 140 -23.81 -1.50 -7.20
C TRP A 140 -24.52 -1.33 -5.86
N GLY A 141 -23.84 -0.77 -4.87
CA GLY A 141 -24.29 -0.65 -3.47
C GLY A 141 -23.96 -1.87 -2.62
N MET A 142 -23.48 -2.97 -3.21
CA MET A 142 -23.17 -4.20 -2.48
C MET A 142 -21.75 -4.21 -1.95
N LYS A 143 -21.57 -4.95 -0.85
CA LYS A 143 -20.26 -5.30 -0.28
C LYS A 143 -19.41 -6.06 -1.29
N THR A 144 -18.09 -5.98 -1.14
CA THR A 144 -17.12 -6.60 -2.07
C THR A 144 -17.27 -8.12 -2.14
N THR A 145 -17.56 -8.78 -1.03
CA THR A 145 -17.76 -10.24 -0.93
C THR A 145 -18.97 -10.69 -1.76
N ASP A 146 -20.12 -10.07 -1.55
CA ASP A 146 -21.34 -10.34 -2.31
C ASP A 146 -21.18 -10.01 -3.80
N CYS A 147 -20.57 -8.86 -4.12
CA CYS A 147 -20.28 -8.45 -5.50
C CYS A 147 -19.48 -9.53 -6.25
N GLN A 148 -18.41 -10.03 -5.65
CA GLN A 148 -17.58 -11.07 -6.26
C GLN A 148 -18.35 -12.37 -6.47
N GLN A 149 -19.10 -12.84 -5.47
CA GLN A 149 -19.85 -14.08 -5.57
C GLN A 149 -20.96 -14.01 -6.64
N ILE A 150 -21.68 -12.89 -6.70
CA ILE A 150 -22.73 -12.68 -7.69
C ILE A 150 -22.15 -12.67 -9.11
N ILE A 151 -21.04 -11.96 -9.33
CA ILE A 151 -20.40 -11.93 -10.66
C ILE A 151 -19.91 -13.33 -11.06
N LYS A 152 -19.29 -14.10 -10.15
CA LYS A 152 -18.89 -15.49 -10.43
C LYS A 152 -20.08 -16.38 -10.82
N ASN A 153 -21.20 -16.24 -10.12
CA ASN A 153 -22.42 -16.98 -10.40
C ASN A 153 -23.04 -16.57 -11.75
N GLU A 154 -23.08 -15.28 -12.08
CA GLU A 154 -23.55 -14.78 -13.37
C GLU A 154 -22.68 -15.24 -14.55
N LEU A 155 -21.38 -15.42 -14.33
CA LEU A 155 -20.44 -15.90 -15.34
C LEU A 155 -20.37 -17.43 -15.42
N GLY A 156 -20.91 -18.15 -14.44
CA GLY A 156 -20.89 -19.61 -14.38
C GLY A 156 -19.48 -20.20 -14.18
N ASP A 157 -18.54 -19.44 -13.60
CA ASP A 157 -17.16 -19.86 -13.40
C ASP A 157 -16.62 -19.33 -12.07
N GLN A 158 -16.37 -20.23 -11.12
CA GLN A 158 -15.87 -19.89 -9.78
C GLN A 158 -14.37 -19.59 -9.74
N ASN A 159 -13.63 -19.93 -10.81
CA ASN A 159 -12.20 -19.65 -10.95
C ASN A 159 -11.91 -18.24 -11.46
N VAL A 160 -12.93 -17.48 -11.82
CA VAL A 160 -12.81 -16.07 -12.19
C VAL A 160 -12.18 -15.27 -11.05
N ARG A 161 -11.19 -14.44 -11.38
CA ARG A 161 -10.56 -13.52 -10.44
C ARG A 161 -11.16 -12.14 -10.61
N ILE A 162 -11.51 -11.49 -9.51
CA ILE A 162 -12.27 -10.25 -9.52
C ILE A 162 -11.54 -9.25 -8.63
N ALA A 163 -11.31 -8.04 -9.15
CA ALA A 163 -10.98 -6.87 -8.38
C ALA A 163 -12.18 -5.92 -8.40
N CYS A 164 -12.67 -5.48 -7.25
CA CYS A 164 -13.88 -4.69 -7.13
C CYS A 164 -13.79 -3.64 -6.01
N ILE A 165 -14.73 -2.69 -6.04
CA ILE A 165 -14.90 -1.71 -4.97
C ILE A 165 -16.15 -2.03 -4.15
N GLY A 166 -16.13 -1.68 -2.87
CA GLY A 166 -17.32 -1.68 -2.02
C GLY A 166 -18.03 -0.32 -2.04
N PRO A 167 -19.04 -0.13 -1.16
CA PRO A 167 -19.76 1.13 -1.01
C PRO A 167 -18.87 2.35 -0.80
N ALA A 168 -17.72 2.22 -0.12
CA ALA A 168 -16.82 3.36 0.08
C ALA A 168 -16.25 3.90 -1.24
N GLY A 169 -15.89 3.00 -2.18
CA GLY A 169 -15.41 3.39 -3.50
C GLY A 169 -16.52 4.02 -4.34
N GLU A 170 -17.72 3.45 -4.30
CA GLU A 170 -18.90 3.99 -5.01
C GLU A 170 -19.29 5.39 -4.52
N ASN A 171 -19.14 5.63 -3.22
CA ASN A 171 -19.35 6.94 -2.58
C ASN A 171 -18.10 7.83 -2.63
N LEU A 172 -17.08 7.46 -3.39
CA LEU A 172 -15.87 8.27 -3.62
C LEU A 172 -15.12 8.65 -2.34
N SER A 173 -15.14 7.80 -1.32
CA SER A 173 -14.34 7.99 -0.11
C SER A 173 -12.86 8.07 -0.48
N ARG A 174 -12.16 9.14 -0.05
CA ARG A 174 -10.72 9.29 -0.37
C ARG A 174 -9.83 8.22 0.27
N MET A 175 -10.35 7.37 1.14
CA MET A 175 -9.67 6.21 1.72
C MET A 175 -10.18 4.87 1.17
N ALA A 176 -10.91 4.86 0.05
CA ALA A 176 -11.44 3.64 -0.54
C ALA A 176 -10.37 2.75 -1.19
N CYS A 177 -10.51 1.45 -0.95
CA CYS A 177 -9.68 0.36 -1.48
C CYS A 177 -10.26 -0.23 -2.77
N ILE A 178 -9.42 -0.96 -3.48
CA ILE A 178 -9.87 -2.00 -4.42
C ILE A 178 -9.57 -3.35 -3.78
N ILE A 179 -10.57 -4.22 -3.71
CA ILE A 179 -10.50 -5.54 -3.10
C ILE A 179 -10.53 -6.61 -4.18
N ASN A 180 -9.58 -7.54 -4.13
CA ASN A 180 -9.59 -8.77 -4.92
C ASN A 180 -9.51 -9.98 -4.00
N GLU A 181 -10.49 -10.88 -4.11
CA GLU A 181 -10.75 -11.92 -3.12
C GLU A 181 -10.93 -11.30 -1.72
N LEU A 182 -9.97 -11.50 -0.81
CA LEU A 182 -9.86 -10.84 0.50
C LEU A 182 -8.50 -10.11 0.61
N ARG A 183 -7.98 -9.59 -0.51
CA ARG A 183 -6.74 -8.82 -0.61
C ARG A 183 -7.04 -7.40 -1.03
N ALA A 184 -6.27 -6.45 -0.52
CA ALA A 184 -6.51 -5.04 -0.78
C ALA A 184 -5.35 -4.38 -1.55
N ALA A 185 -5.67 -3.67 -2.63
CA ALA A 185 -4.93 -2.49 -3.02
C ALA A 185 -5.46 -1.32 -2.18
N GLY A 186 -4.95 -1.23 -0.95
CA GLY A 186 -5.68 -0.57 0.13
C GLY A 186 -5.66 0.96 0.11
N ARG A 187 -4.48 1.55 0.09
CA ARG A 187 -4.32 2.96 0.49
C ARG A 187 -4.43 3.94 -0.70
N LYS A 188 -4.43 5.25 -0.42
CA LYS A 188 -4.38 6.37 -1.40
C LYS A 188 -5.67 6.59 -2.20
N GLY A 189 -6.78 5.98 -1.78
CA GLY A 189 -8.10 6.23 -2.38
C GLY A 189 -8.26 5.73 -3.82
N LEU A 190 -7.52 4.72 -4.24
CA LEU A 190 -7.62 4.20 -5.62
C LEU A 190 -8.97 3.53 -5.90
N GLY A 191 -9.67 3.05 -4.87
CA GLY A 191 -11.07 2.61 -4.98
C GLY A 191 -12.03 3.75 -5.32
N ALA A 192 -11.74 4.98 -4.88
CA ALA A 192 -12.53 6.16 -5.24
C ALA A 192 -12.33 6.55 -6.71
N VAL A 193 -11.11 6.40 -7.23
CA VAL A 193 -10.82 6.59 -8.66
C VAL A 193 -11.59 5.56 -9.49
N MET A 194 -11.61 4.31 -9.06
CA MET A 194 -12.38 3.26 -9.73
C MET A 194 -13.90 3.57 -9.70
N GLY A 195 -14.41 4.03 -8.56
CA GLY A 195 -15.80 4.45 -8.39
C GLY A 195 -16.19 5.70 -9.20
N SER A 196 -15.31 6.70 -9.31
CA SER A 196 -15.58 7.94 -10.05
C SER A 196 -15.80 7.69 -11.53
N LYS A 197 -15.24 6.59 -12.04
CA LYS A 197 -15.37 6.09 -13.40
C LYS A 197 -16.61 5.20 -13.61
N ASN A 198 -17.45 5.02 -12.60
CA ASN A 198 -18.58 4.08 -12.57
C ASN A 198 -18.18 2.62 -12.82
N LEU A 199 -16.93 2.26 -12.51
CA LEU A 199 -16.43 0.90 -12.68
C LEU A 199 -16.54 0.14 -11.35
N LYS A 200 -17.47 -0.80 -11.24
CA LYS A 200 -17.68 -1.60 -10.02
C LYS A 200 -16.63 -2.69 -9.84
N ALA A 201 -16.29 -3.37 -10.93
CA ALA A 201 -15.42 -4.54 -10.88
C ALA A 201 -14.70 -4.79 -12.21
N ILE A 202 -13.58 -5.49 -12.13
CA ILE A 202 -12.86 -6.09 -13.25
C ILE A 202 -12.82 -7.59 -12.94
N ALA A 203 -13.47 -8.38 -13.78
CA ALA A 203 -13.45 -9.83 -13.72
C ALA A 203 -12.56 -10.37 -14.83
N ILE A 204 -11.64 -11.28 -14.49
CA ILE A 204 -10.64 -11.82 -15.41
C ILE A 204 -10.64 -13.34 -15.34
N ARG A 205 -10.53 -13.98 -16.50
CA ARG A 205 -10.20 -15.39 -16.66
C ARG A 205 -9.19 -15.57 -17.78
N GLY A 206 -8.02 -16.12 -17.45
CA GLY A 206 -6.95 -16.39 -18.38
C GLY A 206 -6.57 -17.87 -18.37
N ASN A 207 -6.41 -18.46 -19.56
CA ASN A 207 -5.93 -19.84 -19.71
C ASN A 207 -4.54 -19.94 -20.35
N GLY A 208 -3.90 -18.79 -20.61
CA GLY A 208 -2.56 -18.72 -21.17
C GLY A 208 -1.48 -19.16 -20.17
N LYS A 209 -0.24 -19.22 -20.67
CA LYS A 209 0.97 -19.49 -19.87
C LYS A 209 1.98 -18.38 -20.10
N VAL A 210 2.74 -18.05 -19.06
CA VAL A 210 3.86 -17.10 -19.15
C VAL A 210 5.10 -17.87 -19.61
N ALA A 211 5.69 -17.46 -20.73
CA ALA A 211 6.92 -18.06 -21.24
C ALA A 211 8.12 -17.71 -20.33
N VAL A 212 9.13 -18.56 -20.31
CA VAL A 212 10.40 -18.36 -19.60
C VAL A 212 11.52 -18.44 -20.63
N ALA A 213 12.47 -17.51 -20.58
CA ALA A 213 13.55 -17.43 -21.56
C ALA A 213 14.58 -18.57 -21.41
N ASP A 214 14.91 -18.97 -20.18
CA ASP A 214 15.87 -20.02 -19.88
C ASP A 214 15.45 -20.81 -18.61
N GLU A 215 14.92 -22.01 -18.82
CA GLU A 215 14.39 -22.88 -17.75
C GLU A 215 15.49 -23.41 -16.80
N GLU A 216 16.71 -23.65 -17.28
CA GLU A 216 17.81 -24.15 -16.44
C GLU A 216 18.40 -23.03 -15.57
N LYS A 217 18.54 -21.82 -16.13
CA LYS A 217 18.87 -20.63 -15.31
C LYS A 217 17.77 -20.36 -14.29
N LEU A 218 16.50 -20.46 -14.67
CA LEU A 218 15.38 -20.25 -13.75
C LEU A 218 15.42 -21.27 -12.62
N LYS A 219 15.63 -22.55 -12.93
CA LYS A 219 15.76 -23.60 -11.92
C LYS A 219 16.89 -23.31 -10.95
N SER A 220 18.04 -22.85 -11.44
CA SER A 220 19.21 -22.51 -10.63
C SER A 220 18.94 -21.30 -9.72
N ALA A 221 18.45 -20.19 -10.28
CA ALA A 221 18.12 -18.98 -9.54
C ALA A 221 17.00 -19.23 -8.51
N ARG A 222 15.94 -19.96 -8.88
CA ARG A 222 14.86 -20.35 -7.98
C ARG A 222 15.34 -21.25 -6.83
N SER A 223 16.30 -22.14 -7.09
CA SER A 223 16.86 -23.02 -6.04
C SER A 223 17.70 -22.20 -5.05
N ALA A 224 18.56 -21.31 -5.53
CA ALA A 224 19.31 -20.39 -4.67
C ALA A 224 18.37 -19.51 -3.83
N PHE A 225 17.31 -18.99 -4.45
CA PHE A 225 16.30 -18.19 -3.77
C PHE A 225 15.56 -18.99 -2.69
N ALA A 226 15.15 -20.22 -3.00
CA ALA A 226 14.47 -21.09 -2.04
C ALA A 226 15.38 -21.48 -0.85
N GLU A 227 16.66 -21.73 -1.09
CA GLU A 227 17.63 -21.98 -0.01
C GLU A 227 17.82 -20.74 0.87
N ALA A 228 17.91 -19.55 0.29
CA ALA A 228 17.97 -18.31 1.06
C ALA A 228 16.71 -18.08 1.90
N MET A 229 15.52 -18.39 1.36
CA MET A 229 14.27 -18.35 2.12
C MET A 229 14.29 -19.34 3.30
N LYS A 230 14.78 -20.57 3.10
CA LYS A 230 14.90 -21.58 4.17
C LYS A 230 15.92 -21.19 5.24
N GLY A 231 17.00 -20.51 4.83
CA GLY A 231 18.04 -20.03 5.72
C GLY A 231 17.62 -18.84 6.60
N SER A 232 16.47 -18.21 6.32
CA SER A 232 15.94 -17.13 7.16
C SER A 232 15.61 -17.63 8.58
N PRO A 233 16.12 -16.99 9.64
CA PRO A 233 15.79 -17.36 11.01
C PRO A 233 14.35 -17.02 11.40
N VAL A 234 13.64 -16.21 10.61
CA VAL A 234 12.30 -15.69 10.93
C VAL A 234 11.22 -16.23 9.99
N LEU A 235 11.49 -16.30 8.68
CA LEU A 235 10.47 -16.52 7.65
C LEU A 235 9.60 -17.78 7.89
N TYR A 236 10.23 -18.95 7.99
CA TYR A 236 9.52 -20.21 8.23
C TYR A 236 9.42 -20.60 9.71
N PRO A 237 10.40 -20.28 10.59
CA PRO A 237 10.28 -20.62 12.00
C PRO A 237 9.13 -19.88 12.71
N GLN A 238 8.87 -18.62 12.31
CA GLN A 238 7.92 -17.72 12.99
C GLN A 238 6.87 -17.13 12.04
N PHE A 239 7.31 -16.40 11.01
CA PHE A 239 6.41 -15.56 10.20
C PHE A 239 5.35 -16.35 9.43
N SER A 240 5.69 -17.52 8.86
CA SER A 240 4.73 -18.40 8.18
C SER A 240 3.62 -18.91 9.10
N LYS A 241 3.85 -18.94 10.42
CA LYS A 241 2.89 -19.46 11.41
C LYS A 241 2.05 -18.36 12.06
N LEU A 242 2.61 -17.16 12.20
CA LEU A 242 2.01 -16.07 12.95
C LEU A 242 1.51 -14.92 12.05
N GLY A 243 2.00 -14.85 10.82
CA GLY A 243 1.76 -13.74 9.90
C GLY A 243 2.38 -12.43 10.38
N THR A 244 2.04 -11.34 9.71
CA THR A 244 2.46 -9.99 10.13
C THR A 244 2.04 -9.62 11.55
N PRO A 245 0.89 -10.06 12.11
CA PRO A 245 0.48 -9.62 13.43
C PRO A 245 1.40 -9.99 14.59
N MET A 246 2.40 -10.85 14.39
CA MET A 246 3.47 -11.06 15.37
C MET A 246 4.23 -9.78 15.73
N VAL A 247 4.16 -8.76 14.86
CA VAL A 247 4.83 -7.48 15.06
C VAL A 247 4.17 -6.65 16.18
N VAL A 248 2.95 -6.97 16.63
CA VAL A 248 2.31 -6.30 17.79
C VAL A 248 3.20 -6.40 19.03
N ASP A 249 3.59 -7.62 19.41
CA ASP A 249 4.45 -7.89 20.56
C ASP A 249 5.80 -7.18 20.43
N HIS A 250 6.42 -7.29 19.25
CA HIS A 250 7.70 -6.66 18.96
C HIS A 250 7.65 -5.12 19.07
N ALA A 251 6.68 -4.50 18.40
CA ALA A 251 6.51 -3.05 18.41
C ALA A 251 6.17 -2.52 19.82
N CYS A 252 5.41 -3.28 20.61
CA CYS A 252 5.18 -2.98 22.02
C CYS A 252 6.48 -3.04 22.82
N ALA A 253 7.27 -4.11 22.66
CA ALA A 253 8.53 -4.32 23.38
C ALA A 253 9.55 -3.21 23.10
N VAL A 254 9.70 -2.80 21.84
CA VAL A 254 10.61 -1.71 21.46
C VAL A 254 10.02 -0.30 21.65
N GLY A 255 8.79 -0.19 22.16
CA GLY A 255 8.17 1.08 22.56
C GLY A 255 7.69 1.95 21.41
N ILE A 256 7.31 1.36 20.27
CA ILE A 256 6.87 2.08 19.06
C ILE A 256 5.52 1.61 18.50
N PHE A 257 4.80 0.71 19.19
CA PHE A 257 3.41 0.37 18.83
C PHE A 257 2.49 1.55 19.18
N PRO A 258 1.93 2.27 18.19
CA PRO A 258 1.23 3.50 18.52
C PRO A 258 -0.14 3.24 19.13
N THR A 259 -0.46 3.98 20.17
CA THR A 259 -1.72 3.80 20.90
C THR A 259 -2.43 5.11 21.23
N LYS A 260 -3.78 5.06 21.24
CA LYS A 260 -4.69 6.20 21.46
C LYS A 260 -4.31 7.44 20.64
N ASN A 261 -4.44 7.32 19.32
CA ASN A 261 -3.99 8.33 18.34
C ASN A 261 -2.53 8.81 18.56
N PHE A 262 -1.60 7.89 18.83
CA PHE A 262 -0.19 8.16 19.11
C PHE A 262 0.08 8.97 20.41
N SER A 263 -0.93 9.28 21.21
CA SER A 263 -0.76 10.04 22.46
C SER A 263 -0.19 9.20 23.62
N SER A 264 -0.40 7.89 23.56
CA SER A 264 -0.13 6.95 24.67
C SER A 264 0.88 5.88 24.33
N THR A 265 1.56 5.98 23.17
CA THR A 265 2.62 5.07 22.75
C THR A 265 3.65 4.86 23.85
N GLY A 266 3.97 3.59 24.14
CA GLY A 266 4.94 3.18 25.15
C GLY A 266 4.46 3.32 26.60
N VAL A 267 3.40 4.10 26.87
CA VAL A 267 2.72 4.13 28.17
C VAL A 267 1.65 3.03 28.24
N TYR A 268 0.93 2.85 27.14
CA TYR A 268 -0.08 1.83 26.97
C TYR A 268 0.31 0.91 25.81
N ALA A 269 0.46 -0.38 26.11
CA ALA A 269 0.97 -1.41 25.21
C ALA A 269 0.14 -2.71 25.38
N PRO A 270 -0.93 -2.91 24.58
CA PRO A 270 -1.91 -3.98 24.77
C PRO A 270 -1.43 -5.34 24.21
N ALA A 271 -0.17 -5.73 24.42
CA ALA A 271 0.38 -6.98 23.90
C ALA A 271 -0.33 -8.22 24.49
N ASP A 272 -0.77 -8.16 25.76
CA ASP A 272 -1.53 -9.24 26.40
C ASP A 272 -2.98 -9.34 25.90
N LYS A 273 -3.47 -8.36 25.15
CA LYS A 273 -4.83 -8.31 24.58
C LYS A 273 -4.86 -8.54 23.08
N LEU A 274 -3.85 -8.04 22.37
CA LEU A 274 -3.80 -8.02 20.91
C LEU A 274 -2.59 -8.77 20.34
N GLY A 275 -1.65 -9.21 21.18
CA GLY A 275 -0.44 -9.92 20.76
C GLY A 275 -0.68 -11.38 20.36
N VAL A 276 0.42 -12.06 20.03
CA VAL A 276 0.43 -13.41 19.44
C VAL A 276 -0.40 -14.41 20.24
N GLU A 277 -0.27 -14.42 21.57
CA GLU A 277 -0.97 -15.38 22.43
C GLU A 277 -2.48 -15.31 22.24
N VAL A 278 -3.05 -14.10 22.28
CA VAL A 278 -4.49 -13.91 22.11
C VAL A 278 -4.91 -14.22 20.68
N GLN A 279 -4.13 -13.83 19.69
CA GLN A 279 -4.44 -14.07 18.29
C GLN A 279 -4.52 -15.56 17.94
N LEU A 280 -3.65 -16.40 18.50
CA LEU A 280 -3.63 -17.84 18.24
C LEU A 280 -4.93 -18.53 18.69
N THR A 281 -5.59 -18.04 19.73
CA THR A 281 -6.88 -18.61 20.18
C THR A 281 -8.03 -18.37 19.19
N ARG A 282 -7.88 -17.42 18.25
CA ARG A 282 -8.87 -17.10 17.20
C ARG A 282 -8.49 -17.68 15.84
N ASN A 283 -7.25 -18.12 15.67
CA ASN A 283 -6.76 -18.67 14.42
C ASN A 283 -7.46 -20.00 14.09
N VAL A 284 -7.85 -20.15 12.82
CA VAL A 284 -8.48 -21.37 12.29
C VAL A 284 -7.79 -21.90 11.03
N GLY A 285 -6.70 -21.27 10.60
CA GLY A 285 -5.97 -21.66 9.40
C GLY A 285 -5.14 -20.51 8.81
N SER A 286 -4.57 -20.76 7.65
CA SER A 286 -3.83 -19.77 6.88
C SER A 286 -4.15 -19.87 5.40
N GLU A 287 -3.93 -18.77 4.69
CA GLU A 287 -4.15 -18.66 3.25
C GLU A 287 -2.93 -18.11 2.51
N HIS A 288 -2.86 -18.48 1.24
CA HIS A 288 -1.69 -18.27 0.39
C HIS A 288 -2.05 -17.35 -0.79
N CYS A 289 -1.15 -16.42 -1.12
CA CYS A 289 -1.14 -15.85 -2.46
C CYS A 289 -0.75 -16.96 -3.47
N TYR A 290 -1.02 -16.73 -4.77
CA TYR A 290 -0.71 -17.70 -5.81
C TYR A 290 0.72 -18.24 -5.71
N MET A 291 0.85 -19.57 -5.60
CA MET A 291 2.10 -20.33 -5.47
C MET A 291 3.07 -19.84 -4.39
N CYS A 292 2.59 -19.15 -3.35
CA CYS A 292 3.43 -18.69 -2.25
C CYS A 292 3.61 -19.79 -1.20
N PRO A 293 4.84 -20.27 -0.94
CA PRO A 293 5.07 -21.34 0.05
C PRO A 293 5.02 -20.83 1.50
N VAL A 294 4.92 -19.51 1.72
CA VAL A 294 4.97 -18.92 3.07
C VAL A 294 3.64 -18.98 3.78
N GLY A 295 2.51 -18.73 3.09
CA GLY A 295 1.17 -18.79 3.70
C GLY A 295 0.96 -17.81 4.85
N CYS A 296 1.44 -16.57 4.70
CA CYS A 296 1.49 -15.61 5.81
C CYS A 296 0.12 -15.15 6.33
N SER A 297 -0.93 -15.23 5.51
CA SER A 297 -2.22 -14.66 5.89
C SER A 297 -2.95 -15.59 6.82
N GLN A 298 -3.45 -15.07 7.94
CA GLN A 298 -4.04 -15.86 9.00
C GLN A 298 -5.56 -15.79 8.91
N LEU A 299 -6.25 -16.92 8.90
CA LEU A 299 -7.71 -16.95 9.01
C LEU A 299 -8.08 -16.91 10.49
N LYS A 300 -8.90 -15.94 10.89
CA LYS A 300 -9.34 -15.80 12.29
C LYS A 300 -10.84 -15.68 12.39
N VAL A 301 -11.41 -16.35 13.39
CA VAL A 301 -12.83 -16.30 13.73
C VAL A 301 -13.01 -15.64 15.09
N ALA A 302 -13.81 -14.59 15.15
CA ALA A 302 -14.28 -14.02 16.40
C ALA A 302 -15.13 -15.05 17.15
N ARG A 303 -14.86 -15.28 18.44
CA ARG A 303 -15.44 -16.42 19.19
C ARG A 303 -16.47 -16.02 20.25
N THR A 304 -16.49 -14.76 20.65
CA THR A 304 -17.24 -14.30 21.82
C THR A 304 -18.06 -13.05 21.53
N GLY A 305 -19.04 -12.78 22.40
CA GLY A 305 -19.83 -11.55 22.38
C GLY A 305 -20.65 -11.35 21.09
N ALA A 306 -20.92 -10.08 20.77
CA ALA A 306 -21.74 -9.68 19.62
C ALA A 306 -21.11 -10.00 18.26
N TYR A 307 -19.82 -10.36 18.23
CA TYR A 307 -19.06 -10.58 17.00
C TYR A 307 -18.81 -12.07 16.70
N ALA A 308 -19.29 -12.96 17.57
CA ALA A 308 -19.06 -14.40 17.43
C ALA A 308 -19.50 -14.91 16.04
N GLY A 309 -18.60 -15.65 15.37
CA GLY A 309 -18.82 -16.23 14.05
C GLY A 309 -18.31 -15.39 12.89
N VAL A 310 -17.87 -14.14 13.10
CA VAL A 310 -17.25 -13.34 12.04
C VAL A 310 -15.87 -13.91 11.69
N LEU A 311 -15.67 -14.21 10.41
CA LEU A 311 -14.41 -14.71 9.84
C LEU A 311 -13.73 -13.57 9.06
N ALA A 312 -12.42 -13.40 9.29
CA ALA A 312 -11.55 -12.53 8.51
C ALA A 312 -10.32 -13.29 8.00
N GLU A 313 -9.82 -12.91 6.82
CA GLU A 313 -8.48 -13.25 6.35
C GLU A 313 -7.56 -12.10 6.76
N GLY A 314 -6.92 -12.25 7.91
CA GLY A 314 -6.40 -11.14 8.72
C GLY A 314 -6.86 -11.29 10.17
N PRO A 315 -6.87 -10.21 10.96
CA PRO A 315 -6.32 -8.90 10.61
C PRO A 315 -4.81 -8.98 10.46
N GLU A 316 -4.25 -8.20 9.54
CA GLU A 316 -2.81 -7.96 9.42
C GLU A 316 -2.32 -7.03 10.56
N TYR A 317 -1.00 -6.90 10.77
CA TYR A 317 -0.41 -6.05 11.82
C TYR A 317 -0.96 -4.62 11.83
N GLU A 318 -1.02 -4.02 10.64
CA GLU A 318 -1.53 -2.66 10.45
C GLU A 318 -3.01 -2.56 10.83
N THR A 319 -3.81 -3.60 10.58
CA THR A 319 -5.21 -3.60 11.00
C THR A 319 -5.32 -3.76 12.53
N MET A 320 -4.52 -4.62 13.15
CA MET A 320 -4.45 -4.77 14.63
C MET A 320 -4.07 -3.44 15.31
N PHE A 321 -3.16 -2.68 14.71
CA PHE A 321 -2.84 -1.33 15.12
C PHE A 321 -4.03 -0.38 14.95
N SER A 322 -4.61 -0.33 13.75
CA SER A 322 -5.58 0.69 13.35
C SER A 322 -6.91 0.59 14.10
N PHE A 323 -7.42 -0.61 14.32
CA PHE A 323 -8.70 -0.85 15.02
C PHE A 323 -8.50 -1.34 16.46
N GLY A 324 -7.27 -1.51 16.91
CA GLY A 324 -6.94 -1.85 18.29
C GLY A 324 -6.10 -0.76 18.95
N GLY A 325 -4.81 -0.70 18.61
CA GLY A 325 -3.84 0.22 19.21
C GLY A 325 -4.29 1.69 19.24
N VAL A 326 -4.49 2.32 18.07
CA VAL A 326 -4.82 3.76 18.02
C VAL A 326 -6.22 4.10 18.45
N THR A 327 -7.20 3.21 18.30
CA THR A 327 -8.55 3.41 18.85
C THR A 327 -8.64 3.05 20.33
N GLY A 328 -7.63 2.38 20.89
CA GLY A 328 -7.61 1.90 22.28
C GLY A 328 -8.53 0.71 22.53
N VAL A 329 -9.02 0.04 21.49
CA VAL A 329 -9.90 -1.15 21.58
C VAL A 329 -9.05 -2.39 21.87
N GLU A 330 -9.39 -3.10 22.94
CA GLU A 330 -8.66 -4.29 23.40
C GLU A 330 -9.32 -5.61 23.00
N ASN A 331 -10.56 -5.55 22.53
CA ASN A 331 -11.31 -6.74 22.15
C ASN A 331 -10.89 -7.23 20.76
N ILE A 332 -10.08 -8.28 20.72
CA ILE A 332 -9.65 -8.90 19.47
C ILE A 332 -10.81 -9.34 18.57
N ASP A 333 -11.95 -9.76 19.14
CA ASP A 333 -13.10 -10.21 18.35
C ASP A 333 -13.76 -9.02 17.63
N ALA A 334 -13.75 -7.82 18.25
CA ALA A 334 -14.17 -6.58 17.59
C ALA A 334 -13.19 -6.14 16.49
N VAL A 335 -11.88 -6.31 16.71
CA VAL A 335 -10.85 -6.01 15.69
C VAL A 335 -11.00 -6.93 14.47
N ILE A 336 -11.27 -8.23 14.67
CA ILE A 336 -11.59 -9.18 13.59
C ILE A 336 -12.84 -8.75 12.83
N ALA A 337 -13.89 -8.32 13.55
CA ALA A 337 -15.12 -7.83 12.91
C ALA A 337 -14.89 -6.55 12.11
N ALA A 338 -14.04 -5.64 12.60
CA ALA A 338 -13.72 -4.38 11.93
C ALA A 338 -12.88 -4.61 10.66
N ASP A 339 -11.93 -5.53 10.69
CA ASP A 339 -11.16 -5.96 9.52
C ASP A 339 -12.08 -6.51 8.42
N ARG A 340 -12.94 -7.47 8.78
CA ARG A 340 -13.93 -8.01 7.84
C ARG A 340 -14.85 -6.94 7.27
N LEU A 341 -15.34 -6.03 8.12
CA LEU A 341 -16.23 -4.96 7.70
C LEU A 341 -15.52 -3.97 6.76
N ALA A 342 -14.27 -3.59 7.05
CA ALA A 342 -13.49 -2.70 6.21
C ALA A 342 -13.25 -3.29 4.80
N ASP A 343 -12.91 -4.57 4.71
CA ASP A 343 -12.78 -5.29 3.44
C ASP A 343 -14.10 -5.31 2.65
N GLU A 344 -15.20 -5.62 3.32
CA GLU A 344 -16.53 -5.66 2.71
C GLU A 344 -16.99 -4.28 2.21
N LEU A 345 -16.68 -3.23 2.95
CA LEU A 345 -17.00 -1.85 2.59
C LEU A 345 -16.03 -1.26 1.56
N GLY A 346 -14.82 -1.83 1.44
CA GLY A 346 -13.74 -1.34 0.62
C GLY A 346 -13.07 -0.09 1.20
N LEU A 347 -12.75 -0.09 2.50
CA LEU A 347 -12.05 1.00 3.21
C LEU A 347 -10.63 0.60 3.63
N ASP A 348 -9.69 1.54 3.54
CA ASP A 348 -8.31 1.36 4.02
C ASP A 348 -8.33 1.27 5.54
N THR A 349 -7.97 0.11 6.10
CA THR A 349 -8.00 -0.12 7.55
C THR A 349 -7.15 0.89 8.30
N ILE A 350 -5.95 1.22 7.79
CA ILE A 350 -5.04 2.19 8.41
C ILE A 350 -5.70 3.57 8.45
N SER A 351 -6.12 4.09 7.29
CA SER A 351 -6.68 5.44 7.20
C SER A 351 -8.02 5.55 7.94
N ALA A 352 -8.85 4.51 7.89
CA ALA A 352 -10.11 4.47 8.63
C ALA A 352 -9.88 4.45 10.14
N GLY A 353 -9.05 3.54 10.65
CA GLY A 353 -8.77 3.41 12.07
C GLY A 353 -8.10 4.64 12.68
N VAL A 354 -7.10 5.21 11.99
CA VAL A 354 -6.44 6.46 12.44
C VAL A 354 -7.40 7.65 12.40
N THR A 355 -8.31 7.72 11.41
CA THR A 355 -9.33 8.78 11.36
C THR A 355 -10.38 8.64 12.47
N ILE A 356 -10.76 7.41 12.81
CA ILE A 356 -11.65 7.14 13.96
C ILE A 356 -10.94 7.50 15.28
N ALA A 357 -9.68 7.11 15.44
CA ALA A 357 -8.86 7.46 16.61
C ALA A 357 -8.70 8.98 16.77
N PHE A 358 -8.52 9.70 15.66
CA PHE A 358 -8.54 11.16 15.64
C PHE A 358 -9.88 11.72 16.18
N ALA A 359 -11.02 11.22 15.67
CA ALA A 359 -12.33 11.65 16.14
C ALA A 359 -12.56 11.30 17.63
N MET A 360 -12.03 10.16 18.09
CA MET A 360 -12.07 9.77 19.50
C MET A 360 -11.30 10.76 20.38
N GLU A 361 -10.10 11.16 19.97
CA GLU A 361 -9.32 12.15 20.71
C GLU A 361 -10.04 13.51 20.77
N LEU A 362 -10.64 13.95 19.66
CA LEU A 362 -11.41 15.20 19.63
C LEU A 362 -12.62 15.16 20.55
N PHE A 363 -13.30 14.01 20.64
CA PHE A 363 -14.45 13.84 21.52
C PHE A 363 -14.04 13.87 23.00
N GLU A 364 -12.99 13.14 23.40
CA GLU A 364 -12.47 13.19 24.77
C GLU A 364 -11.96 14.58 25.17
N LYS A 365 -11.53 15.39 24.20
CA LYS A 365 -11.14 16.80 24.41
C LYS A 365 -12.30 17.78 24.37
N GLY A 366 -13.54 17.33 24.14
CA GLY A 366 -14.73 18.18 24.03
C GLY A 366 -14.76 19.06 22.77
N ILE A 367 -13.91 18.79 21.78
CA ILE A 367 -13.91 19.49 20.48
C ILE A 367 -15.09 19.01 19.62
N LEU A 368 -15.35 17.70 19.68
CA LEU A 368 -16.59 17.07 19.23
C LEU A 368 -17.48 16.77 20.43
N SER A 369 -18.78 17.00 20.28
CA SER A 369 -19.81 16.71 21.26
C SER A 369 -20.68 15.54 20.83
N ARG A 370 -21.54 15.02 21.73
CA ARG A 370 -22.56 14.02 21.37
C ARG A 370 -23.49 14.49 20.25
N ASN A 371 -23.74 15.80 20.15
CA ASN A 371 -24.59 16.33 19.08
C ASN A 371 -23.88 16.25 17.72
N ASP A 372 -22.58 16.53 17.68
CA ASP A 372 -21.78 16.45 16.44
C ASP A 372 -21.68 15.00 15.92
N THR A 373 -21.74 14.02 16.82
CA THR A 373 -21.60 12.59 16.51
C THR A 373 -22.93 11.86 16.32
N GLY A 374 -24.07 12.57 16.39
CA GLY A 374 -25.40 11.94 16.31
C GLY A 374 -25.72 11.01 17.49
N GLY A 375 -25.15 11.30 18.67
CA GLY A 375 -25.34 10.55 19.91
C GLY A 375 -24.27 9.49 20.17
N ILE A 376 -23.38 9.22 19.22
CA ILE A 376 -22.32 8.20 19.35
C ILE A 376 -21.22 8.69 20.32
N GLU A 377 -20.92 7.90 21.33
CA GLU A 377 -19.86 8.20 22.30
C GLU A 377 -18.49 7.74 21.77
N LEU A 378 -17.76 8.65 21.12
CA LEU A 378 -16.42 8.36 20.56
C LEU A 378 -15.32 8.47 21.62
N ASN A 379 -15.39 7.67 22.69
CA ASN A 379 -14.26 7.55 23.61
C ASN A 379 -13.28 6.47 23.11
N PHE A 380 -11.99 6.58 23.44
CA PHE A 380 -11.04 5.50 23.17
C PHE A 380 -11.50 4.20 23.85
N GLY A 381 -11.35 3.08 23.14
CA GLY A 381 -11.79 1.76 23.59
C GLY A 381 -13.25 1.43 23.31
N ASN A 382 -14.04 2.36 22.75
CA ASN A 382 -15.42 2.07 22.36
C ASN A 382 -15.49 1.31 21.01
N GLU A 383 -15.53 -0.02 21.09
CA GLU A 383 -15.61 -0.91 19.93
C GLU A 383 -16.91 -0.79 19.13
N GLU A 384 -18.06 -0.58 19.78
CA GLU A 384 -19.34 -0.41 19.11
C GLU A 384 -19.37 0.88 18.29
N ALA A 385 -18.84 1.97 18.87
CA ALA A 385 -18.71 3.24 18.17
C ALA A 385 -17.76 3.14 16.98
N MET A 386 -16.63 2.43 17.13
CA MET A 386 -15.68 2.18 16.04
C MET A 386 -16.33 1.48 14.85
N LEU A 387 -17.00 0.34 15.07
CA LEU A 387 -17.68 -0.41 14.01
C LEU A 387 -18.83 0.39 13.37
N THR A 388 -19.57 1.12 14.18
CA THR A 388 -20.67 1.99 13.70
C THR A 388 -20.12 3.09 12.79
N VAL A 389 -19.10 3.82 13.22
CA VAL A 389 -18.50 4.90 12.43
C VAL A 389 -17.85 4.36 11.16
N LEU A 390 -17.22 3.18 11.21
CA LEU A 390 -16.66 2.54 10.00
C LEU A 390 -17.73 2.34 8.92
N ARG A 391 -18.92 1.85 9.31
CA ARG A 391 -20.08 1.77 8.40
C ARG A 391 -20.49 3.16 7.90
N LEU A 392 -20.69 4.12 8.81
CA LEU A 392 -21.13 5.47 8.45
C LEU A 392 -20.18 6.17 7.48
N MET A 393 -18.87 5.95 7.62
CA MET A 393 -17.84 6.49 6.72
C MET A 393 -17.98 5.96 5.29
N ALA A 394 -18.24 4.67 5.11
CA ALA A 394 -18.41 4.07 3.79
C ALA A 394 -19.65 4.59 3.04
N TYR A 395 -20.72 4.91 3.77
CA TYR A 395 -21.97 5.43 3.22
C TYR A 395 -22.09 6.96 3.31
N ARG A 396 -21.08 7.65 3.86
CA ARG A 396 -21.07 9.10 4.11
C ARG A 396 -22.28 9.60 4.92
N GLU A 397 -22.73 8.82 5.90
CA GLU A 397 -23.88 9.14 6.75
C GLU A 397 -23.44 9.87 8.03
N GLY A 398 -24.12 10.97 8.40
CA GLY A 398 -23.85 11.71 9.64
C GLY A 398 -22.37 12.10 9.80
N ILE A 399 -21.78 11.80 10.96
CA ILE A 399 -20.35 12.02 11.24
C ILE A 399 -19.43 11.31 10.22
N GLY A 400 -19.89 10.19 9.66
CA GLY A 400 -19.18 9.47 8.61
C GLY A 400 -18.93 10.31 7.36
N GLY A 401 -19.83 11.23 7.00
CA GLY A 401 -19.63 12.16 5.88
C GLY A 401 -18.45 13.11 6.10
N ILE A 402 -18.17 13.49 7.36
CA ILE A 402 -17.03 14.34 7.74
C ILE A 402 -15.73 13.52 7.69
N LEU A 403 -15.76 12.29 8.19
CA LEU A 403 -14.59 11.42 8.39
C LEU A 403 -14.18 10.61 7.14
N SER A 404 -15.09 10.39 6.18
CA SER A 404 -14.89 9.52 5.00
C SER A 404 -13.69 9.92 4.10
N ASP A 405 -13.16 11.13 4.25
CA ASP A 405 -12.07 11.65 3.42
C ASP A 405 -10.71 11.72 4.14
N GLY A 406 -10.60 11.15 5.33
CA GLY A 406 -9.38 11.10 6.13
C GLY A 406 -9.28 12.24 7.16
N SER A 407 -8.36 12.06 8.11
CA SER A 407 -8.13 12.94 9.25
C SER A 407 -7.78 14.38 8.84
N LYS A 408 -6.96 14.57 7.78
CA LYS A 408 -6.63 15.91 7.24
C LYS A 408 -7.88 16.66 6.78
N ALA A 409 -8.72 15.99 5.99
CA ALA A 409 -9.94 16.58 5.44
C ALA A 409 -10.98 16.82 6.53
N ALA A 410 -11.11 15.87 7.46
CA ALA A 410 -11.99 16.00 8.61
C ALA A 410 -11.59 17.19 9.50
N ALA A 411 -10.29 17.33 9.82
CA ALA A 411 -9.79 18.45 10.62
C ALA A 411 -10.10 19.82 9.98
N ALA A 412 -9.94 19.94 8.66
CA ALA A 412 -10.29 21.16 7.94
C ALA A 412 -11.80 21.50 8.00
N ARG A 413 -12.67 20.48 8.02
CA ARG A 413 -14.13 20.65 8.15
C ARG A 413 -14.56 20.97 9.59
N ILE A 414 -13.93 20.34 10.57
CA ILE A 414 -14.24 20.50 12.00
C ILE A 414 -13.71 21.83 12.54
N GLY A 415 -12.52 22.25 12.10
CA GLY A 415 -11.84 23.44 12.60
C GLY A 415 -11.42 23.29 14.06
N LYS A 416 -11.53 24.36 14.86
CA LYS A 416 -11.25 24.39 16.32
C LYS A 416 -9.85 23.89 16.71
N GLY A 417 -8.85 24.09 15.84
CA GLY A 417 -7.48 23.63 16.07
C GLY A 417 -7.32 22.10 16.06
N SER A 418 -8.27 21.37 15.47
CA SER A 418 -8.26 19.91 15.41
C SER A 418 -7.11 19.35 14.54
N ASP A 419 -6.55 20.14 13.63
CA ASP A 419 -5.42 19.76 12.76
C ASP A 419 -4.20 19.24 13.53
N LYS A 420 -4.00 19.70 14.76
CA LYS A 420 -2.91 19.23 15.66
C LYS A 420 -3.01 17.76 16.04
N TYR A 421 -4.19 17.16 15.93
CA TYR A 421 -4.45 15.77 16.27
C TYR A 421 -4.53 14.86 15.04
N ALA A 422 -4.46 15.43 13.83
CA ALA A 422 -4.53 14.66 12.58
C ALA A 422 -3.16 14.04 12.24
N MET A 423 -3.03 12.74 12.46
CA MET A 423 -1.76 12.01 12.29
C MET A 423 -1.58 11.58 10.83
N HIS A 424 -1.09 12.49 9.98
CA HIS A 424 -0.87 12.25 8.56
C HIS A 424 0.43 12.87 8.02
N VAL A 425 0.91 12.38 6.86
CA VAL A 425 1.89 13.10 6.01
C VAL A 425 1.32 13.19 4.60
N LYS A 426 1.32 14.39 4.02
CA LYS A 426 0.69 14.71 2.71
C LYS A 426 -0.81 14.34 2.62
N GLY A 427 -1.48 14.22 3.76
CA GLY A 427 -2.89 13.81 3.86
C GLY A 427 -3.13 12.30 3.97
N LEU A 428 -2.08 11.47 3.91
CA LEU A 428 -2.17 10.03 4.15
C LEU A 428 -1.88 9.73 5.63
N GLU A 429 -2.78 9.01 6.30
CA GLU A 429 -2.66 8.65 7.71
C GLU A 429 -1.37 7.86 8.01
N LEU A 430 -0.83 8.02 9.22
CA LEU A 430 0.37 7.31 9.65
C LEU A 430 0.12 5.79 9.83
N PRO A 431 1.02 4.91 9.34
CA PRO A 431 1.01 3.49 9.66
C PRO A 431 1.44 3.15 11.10
N ALA A 432 1.44 1.85 11.42
CA ALA A 432 1.64 1.24 12.74
C ALA A 432 3.06 1.34 13.34
N TYR A 433 3.76 2.46 13.17
CA TYR A 433 5.08 2.68 13.76
C TYR A 433 5.20 4.11 14.29
N ASP A 434 5.45 4.25 15.59
CA ASP A 434 5.71 5.54 16.19
C ASP A 434 7.16 5.94 15.94
N VAL A 435 7.35 6.72 14.88
CA VAL A 435 8.66 7.08 14.34
C VAL A 435 9.49 7.98 15.26
N ARG A 436 8.94 8.41 16.39
CA ARG A 436 9.72 9.03 17.46
C ARG A 436 10.84 8.10 17.96
N GLY A 437 10.64 6.77 17.88
CA GLY A 437 11.63 5.76 18.21
C GLY A 437 12.36 5.12 17.01
N ALA A 438 12.21 5.63 15.78
CA ALA A 438 12.84 5.09 14.56
C ALA A 438 12.99 6.18 13.47
N LYS A 439 14.17 6.80 13.41
CA LYS A 439 14.38 8.06 12.64
C LYS A 439 14.38 7.88 11.11
N ALA A 440 15.04 6.85 10.56
CA ALA A 440 14.94 6.57 9.11
C ALA A 440 13.52 6.16 8.72
N HIS A 441 12.80 5.44 9.58
CA HIS A 441 11.39 5.15 9.34
C HIS A 441 10.54 6.44 9.29
N GLY A 442 10.83 7.40 10.18
CA GLY A 442 10.24 8.74 10.16
C GLY A 442 10.58 9.53 8.90
N LEU A 443 11.84 9.50 8.46
CA LEU A 443 12.26 10.15 7.22
C LEU A 443 11.59 9.51 6.00
N ASN A 444 11.38 8.19 6.00
CA ASN A 444 10.60 7.52 4.96
C ASN A 444 9.16 8.06 4.93
N PHE A 445 8.48 8.19 6.08
CA PHE A 445 7.12 8.77 6.10
C PHE A 445 7.08 10.21 5.58
N ALA A 446 8.08 11.01 5.93
CA ALA A 446 8.22 12.38 5.45
C ALA A 446 8.41 12.44 3.92
N THR A 447 9.27 11.59 3.35
CA THR A 447 9.77 11.73 1.97
C THR A 447 9.10 10.83 0.94
N ALA A 448 8.39 9.78 1.36
CA ALA A 448 7.76 8.84 0.43
C ALA A 448 6.76 9.56 -0.49
N TYR A 449 6.83 9.25 -1.78
CA TYR A 449 6.03 9.93 -2.81
C TYR A 449 4.51 9.89 -2.59
N PRO A 450 3.87 8.86 -1.98
CA PRO A 450 2.43 8.86 -1.80
C PRO A 450 1.96 9.51 -0.49
N GLY A 451 2.88 9.94 0.39
CA GLY A 451 2.60 10.25 1.81
C GLY A 451 3.10 9.16 2.75
N ALA A 452 2.67 9.19 4.01
CA ALA A 452 3.15 8.26 5.05
C ALA A 452 2.82 6.79 4.73
N ASP A 453 3.78 6.07 4.15
CA ASP A 453 3.65 4.67 3.76
C ASP A 453 4.92 3.88 4.09
N HIS A 454 4.80 2.93 5.01
CA HIS A 454 5.91 2.07 5.45
C HIS A 454 6.39 1.16 4.31
N ASN A 455 5.54 0.82 3.34
CA ASN A 455 5.87 -0.06 2.23
C ASN A 455 6.69 0.60 1.12
N LYS A 456 7.08 1.87 1.26
CA LYS A 456 7.92 2.55 0.26
C LYS A 456 9.40 2.48 0.57
N GLY A 457 9.78 2.49 1.85
CA GLY A 457 11.17 2.52 2.30
C GLY A 457 11.31 1.97 3.71
N TYR A 458 10.74 0.78 3.93
CA TYR A 458 10.66 0.14 5.23
C TYR A 458 12.05 0.01 5.88
N ALA A 459 12.29 0.73 6.96
CA ALA A 459 13.57 0.74 7.67
C ALA A 459 13.73 -0.48 8.59
N PHE A 460 13.78 -1.69 8.02
CA PHE A 460 13.90 -2.95 8.78
C PHE A 460 15.15 -3.01 9.66
N GLN A 461 16.16 -2.18 9.41
CA GLN A 461 17.36 -2.04 10.24
C GLN A 461 17.00 -1.46 11.61
N GLU A 462 16.15 -0.43 11.64
CA GLU A 462 15.69 0.21 12.88
C GLU A 462 14.57 -0.58 13.56
N ILE A 463 13.68 -1.18 12.75
CA ILE A 463 12.52 -1.87 13.27
C ILE A 463 12.91 -3.26 13.79
N PHE A 464 13.63 -4.07 13.00
CA PHE A 464 13.90 -5.47 13.31
C PHE A 464 15.38 -5.78 13.60
N GLY A 465 16.27 -4.78 13.57
CA GLY A 465 17.70 -4.97 13.83
C GLY A 465 18.43 -5.74 12.73
N ILE A 466 17.88 -5.77 11.51
CA ILE A 466 18.50 -6.49 10.38
C ILE A 466 19.58 -5.59 9.76
N PRO A 467 20.88 -5.93 9.84
CA PRO A 467 21.98 -5.01 9.56
C PRO A 467 22.35 -4.96 8.07
N VAL A 468 21.37 -4.75 7.20
CA VAL A 468 21.57 -4.63 5.75
C VAL A 468 21.04 -3.27 5.29
N PRO A 469 21.83 -2.40 4.64
CA PRO A 469 23.22 -2.62 4.21
C PRO A 469 24.24 -2.52 5.34
N HIS A 470 23.84 -2.03 6.52
CA HIS A 470 24.66 -1.97 7.74
C HIS A 470 23.76 -1.82 8.97
N GLU A 471 24.33 -2.05 10.16
CA GLU A 471 23.69 -1.80 11.45
C GLU A 471 23.54 -0.30 11.72
N VAL A 472 22.47 0.10 12.41
CA VAL A 472 22.21 1.50 12.75
C VAL A 472 21.62 1.66 14.13
N ASP A 473 21.94 2.78 14.79
CA ASP A 473 21.19 3.26 15.95
C ASP A 473 19.88 3.91 15.50
N ARG A 474 18.74 3.36 15.92
CA ARG A 474 17.40 3.87 15.59
C ARG A 474 17.08 5.24 16.18
N PHE A 475 17.86 5.72 17.15
CA PHE A 475 17.66 7.02 17.80
C PHE A 475 18.50 8.14 17.19
N SER A 476 19.58 7.82 16.48
CA SER A 476 20.45 8.80 15.82
C SER A 476 19.80 9.38 14.55
N ALA A 477 20.06 10.65 14.26
CA ALA A 477 19.68 11.30 13.00
C ALA A 477 20.76 11.18 11.90
N GLU A 478 21.94 10.65 12.22
CA GLU A 478 23.07 10.56 11.30
C GLU A 478 22.94 9.39 10.31
N GLY A 479 23.25 9.62 9.03
CA GLY A 479 23.26 8.60 7.99
C GLY A 479 21.85 8.17 7.53
N LYS A 480 20.80 8.78 8.10
CA LYS A 480 19.41 8.39 7.85
C LYS A 480 18.93 8.81 6.47
N GLY A 481 19.49 9.88 5.90
CA GLY A 481 19.21 10.29 4.54
C GLY A 481 19.63 9.24 3.53
N LYS A 482 20.89 8.81 3.60
CA LYS A 482 21.44 7.75 2.74
C LYS A 482 20.72 6.42 2.92
N LEU A 483 20.46 6.02 4.17
CA LEU A 483 19.75 4.78 4.47
C LEU A 483 18.33 4.79 3.88
N THR A 484 17.59 5.88 4.06
CA THR A 484 16.22 6.01 3.56
C THR A 484 16.16 5.95 2.04
N LYS A 485 17.10 6.62 1.34
CA LYS A 485 17.24 6.49 -0.12
C LYS A 485 17.44 5.03 -0.52
N TRP A 486 18.40 4.34 0.11
CA TRP A 486 18.69 2.94 -0.20
C TRP A 486 17.46 2.05 0.00
N ASN A 487 16.78 2.18 1.15
CA ASN A 487 15.58 1.42 1.47
C ASN A 487 14.49 1.64 0.42
N GLN A 488 14.28 2.88 -0.02
CA GLN A 488 13.28 3.22 -1.02
C GLN A 488 13.62 2.70 -2.42
N ASP A 489 14.89 2.75 -2.82
CA ASP A 489 15.32 2.31 -4.15
C ASP A 489 15.26 0.79 -4.27
N VAL A 490 15.84 0.08 -3.31
CA VAL A 490 15.87 -1.40 -3.31
C VAL A 490 14.47 -1.97 -3.22
N ARG A 491 13.63 -1.44 -2.34
CA ARG A 491 12.22 -1.85 -2.21
C ARG A 491 11.42 -1.59 -3.47
N CYS A 492 11.56 -0.40 -4.06
CA CYS A 492 10.86 -0.05 -5.28
C CYS A 492 11.16 -1.06 -6.40
N VAL A 493 12.44 -1.34 -6.67
CA VAL A 493 12.77 -2.23 -7.80
C VAL A 493 12.48 -3.70 -7.51
N THR A 494 12.91 -4.21 -6.34
CA THR A 494 12.85 -5.65 -6.03
C THR A 494 11.45 -6.12 -5.62
N CYS A 495 10.61 -5.22 -5.12
CA CYS A 495 9.25 -5.54 -4.67
C CYS A 495 8.21 -4.88 -5.57
N ASP A 496 8.16 -3.56 -5.62
CA ASP A 496 7.04 -2.84 -6.26
C ASP A 496 7.02 -3.01 -7.78
N CYS A 497 8.19 -3.13 -8.43
CA CYS A 497 8.32 -3.22 -9.89
C CYS A 497 8.43 -4.66 -10.38
N ALA A 498 9.32 -5.45 -9.78
CA ALA A 498 9.38 -6.89 -10.05
C ALA A 498 8.09 -7.61 -9.62
N THR A 499 7.28 -6.98 -8.77
CA THR A 499 6.05 -7.51 -8.16
C THR A 499 6.27 -8.77 -7.32
N MET A 500 7.37 -8.76 -6.56
CA MET A 500 7.63 -9.76 -5.52
C MET A 500 7.07 -9.29 -4.17
N CYS A 501 6.73 -10.24 -3.31
CA CYS A 501 6.28 -9.94 -1.97
C CYS A 501 7.38 -9.25 -1.14
N ALA A 502 7.06 -8.09 -0.57
CA ALA A 502 7.96 -7.28 0.26
C ALA A 502 8.57 -8.03 1.46
N PHE A 503 7.85 -8.99 2.04
CA PHE A 503 8.34 -9.74 3.21
C PHE A 503 9.61 -10.54 2.92
N LEU A 504 9.87 -10.85 1.64
CA LEU A 504 11.12 -11.50 1.24
C LEU A 504 12.32 -10.56 1.44
N LEU A 505 12.17 -9.29 1.03
CA LEU A 505 13.17 -8.26 1.29
C LEU A 505 13.35 -8.06 2.79
N ASP A 506 12.25 -7.96 3.54
CA ASP A 506 12.32 -7.61 4.96
C ASP A 506 12.87 -8.72 5.85
N MET A 507 12.68 -10.00 5.49
CA MET A 507 12.91 -11.09 6.45
C MET A 507 13.78 -12.23 5.91
N ALA A 508 13.97 -12.34 4.60
CA ALA A 508 14.57 -13.54 4.02
C ALA A 508 15.83 -13.28 3.20
N VAL A 509 15.78 -12.32 2.29
CA VAL A 509 16.84 -12.09 1.30
C VAL A 509 17.34 -10.65 1.20
N PRO A 510 17.37 -9.83 2.28
CA PRO A 510 17.77 -8.43 2.17
C PRO A 510 19.16 -8.25 1.56
N ALA A 511 20.12 -9.10 1.95
CA ALA A 511 21.51 -9.01 1.50
C ALA A 511 21.72 -9.34 0.01
N ILE A 512 20.80 -10.09 -0.60
CA ILE A 512 20.93 -10.55 -1.99
C ILE A 512 19.80 -10.02 -2.89
N ALA A 513 18.93 -9.13 -2.41
CA ALA A 513 17.68 -8.78 -3.09
C ALA A 513 17.88 -8.28 -4.53
N THR A 514 18.86 -7.39 -4.76
CA THR A 514 19.18 -6.86 -6.09
C THR A 514 19.80 -7.91 -6.99
N LYS A 515 20.75 -8.71 -6.47
CA LYS A 515 21.35 -9.83 -7.21
C LYS A 515 20.32 -10.88 -7.59
N ASN A 516 19.47 -11.29 -6.65
CA ASN A 516 18.39 -12.24 -6.89
C ASN A 516 17.42 -11.72 -7.97
N THR A 517 17.08 -10.44 -7.92
CA THR A 517 16.25 -9.81 -8.96
C THR A 517 16.93 -9.85 -10.32
N ALA A 518 18.23 -9.53 -10.40
CA ALA A 518 19.01 -9.61 -11.64
C ALA A 518 19.05 -11.04 -12.22
N ASP A 519 19.38 -12.04 -11.39
CA ASP A 519 19.47 -13.44 -11.80
C ASP A 519 18.10 -13.94 -12.33
N LEU A 520 17.00 -13.60 -11.63
CA LEU A 520 15.64 -13.97 -12.04
C LEU A 520 15.19 -13.22 -13.31
N MET A 521 15.55 -11.94 -13.45
CA MET A 521 15.28 -11.17 -14.67
C MET A 521 15.93 -11.80 -15.89
N GLU A 522 17.20 -12.18 -15.79
CA GLU A 522 17.90 -12.84 -16.89
C GLU A 522 17.27 -14.18 -17.24
N ALA A 523 17.00 -15.02 -16.24
CA ALA A 523 16.41 -16.33 -16.42
C ALA A 523 15.00 -16.26 -17.06
N VAL A 524 14.16 -15.36 -16.57
CA VAL A 524 12.76 -15.28 -17.01
C VAL A 524 12.62 -14.53 -18.33
N THR A 525 13.31 -13.41 -18.48
CA THR A 525 13.07 -12.47 -19.60
C THR A 525 14.16 -12.50 -20.66
N GLY A 526 15.35 -13.01 -20.33
CA GLY A 526 16.54 -12.91 -21.16
C GLY A 526 17.21 -11.53 -21.12
N LEU A 527 16.74 -10.61 -20.26
CA LEU A 527 17.37 -9.31 -20.02
C LEU A 527 18.36 -9.43 -18.86
N SER A 528 19.63 -9.21 -19.14
CA SER A 528 20.69 -9.20 -18.13
C SER A 528 20.79 -7.83 -17.46
N TYR A 529 21.01 -7.87 -16.15
CA TYR A 529 21.30 -6.70 -15.31
C TYR A 529 22.42 -7.05 -14.34
N THR A 530 23.21 -6.07 -13.92
CA THR A 530 23.99 -6.18 -12.68
C THR A 530 23.11 -5.82 -11.47
N PRO A 531 23.49 -6.23 -10.23
CA PRO A 531 22.79 -5.79 -9.03
C PRO A 531 22.69 -4.26 -8.90
N GLU A 532 23.71 -3.53 -9.35
CA GLU A 532 23.76 -2.06 -9.35
C GLU A 532 22.78 -1.47 -10.38
N GLU A 533 22.71 -2.04 -11.57
CA GLU A 533 21.73 -1.63 -12.59
C GLU A 533 20.29 -1.85 -12.12
N VAL A 534 20.01 -2.95 -11.41
CA VAL A 534 18.73 -3.16 -10.73
C VAL A 534 18.45 -2.02 -9.75
N GLN A 535 19.41 -1.65 -8.90
CA GLN A 535 19.20 -0.56 -7.94
C GLN A 535 18.95 0.80 -8.64
N ILE A 536 19.63 1.08 -9.76
CA ILE A 536 19.44 2.30 -10.56
C ILE A 536 17.99 2.39 -11.09
N VAL A 537 17.34 1.28 -11.44
CA VAL A 537 15.92 1.28 -11.82
C VAL A 537 15.04 1.80 -10.67
N GLY A 538 15.33 1.40 -9.43
CA GLY A 538 14.62 1.90 -8.25
C GLY A 538 14.83 3.40 -8.03
N GLU A 539 16.06 3.89 -8.22
CA GLU A 539 16.36 5.33 -8.14
C GLU A 539 15.64 6.13 -9.24
N ARG A 540 15.62 5.62 -10.47
CA ARG A 540 14.89 6.21 -11.60
C ARG A 540 13.42 6.41 -11.27
N ILE A 541 12.76 5.38 -10.74
CA ILE A 541 11.32 5.41 -10.48
C ILE A 541 10.97 6.37 -9.35
N ASN A 542 11.75 6.38 -8.26
CA ASN A 542 11.55 7.36 -7.18
C ASN A 542 11.74 8.80 -7.67
N ASN A 543 12.70 9.05 -8.56
CA ASN A 543 12.89 10.38 -9.17
C ASN A 543 11.74 10.77 -10.11
N LEU A 544 11.21 9.84 -10.92
CA LEU A 544 10.07 10.10 -11.78
C LEU A 544 8.79 10.39 -10.97
N ALA A 545 8.57 9.64 -9.88
CA ALA A 545 7.46 9.89 -8.97
C ALA A 545 7.59 11.26 -8.27
N ARG A 546 8.81 11.63 -7.83
CA ARG A 546 9.06 12.96 -7.28
C ARG A 546 8.82 14.05 -8.33
N ALA A 547 9.25 13.85 -9.57
CA ALA A 547 9.02 14.81 -10.64
C ALA A 547 7.51 15.04 -10.90
N PHE A 548 6.70 13.98 -10.92
CA PHE A 548 5.24 14.11 -10.99
C PHE A 548 4.70 14.95 -9.83
N ASN A 549 5.11 14.63 -8.60
CA ASN A 549 4.66 15.35 -7.41
C ASN A 549 5.06 16.83 -7.43
N VAL A 550 6.30 17.16 -7.84
CA VAL A 550 6.71 18.57 -8.01
C VAL A 550 5.81 19.28 -9.02
N GLY A 551 5.48 18.62 -10.14
CA GLY A 551 4.50 19.13 -11.10
C GLY A 551 3.09 19.31 -10.52
N ALA A 552 2.74 18.52 -9.50
CA ALA A 552 1.49 18.62 -8.75
C ALA A 552 1.54 19.64 -7.59
N GLY A 553 2.66 20.37 -7.44
CA GLY A 553 2.84 21.44 -6.46
C GLY A 553 3.52 21.04 -5.15
N PHE A 554 4.04 19.81 -5.04
CA PHE A 554 4.75 19.39 -3.83
C PHE A 554 6.13 20.02 -3.71
N THR A 555 6.46 20.46 -2.50
CA THR A 555 7.74 21.10 -2.19
C THR A 555 8.43 20.38 -1.02
N ARG A 556 9.52 20.97 -0.52
CA ARG A 556 10.17 20.56 0.72
C ARG A 556 9.24 20.69 1.94
N GLU A 557 8.31 21.64 1.95
CA GLU A 557 7.44 21.89 3.11
C GLU A 557 6.48 20.72 3.38
N ASP A 558 6.15 19.96 2.32
CA ASP A 558 5.31 18.77 2.41
C ASP A 558 6.04 17.54 2.95
N ASP A 559 7.38 17.57 2.99
CA ASP A 559 8.23 16.50 3.53
C ASP A 559 8.41 16.71 5.04
N THR A 560 7.33 16.58 5.80
CA THR A 560 7.27 16.83 7.25
C THR A 560 6.58 15.70 8.02
N LEU A 561 6.50 15.83 9.35
CA LEU A 561 5.78 14.95 10.26
C LEU A 561 4.71 15.75 11.05
N PRO A 562 3.67 15.10 11.61
CA PRO A 562 2.70 15.74 12.50
C PRO A 562 3.37 16.44 13.68
N GLU A 563 2.79 17.57 14.13
CA GLU A 563 3.35 18.40 15.21
C GLU A 563 3.67 17.60 16.48
N ARG A 564 2.78 16.67 16.86
CA ARG A 564 2.99 15.75 17.99
C ARG A 564 4.32 15.01 17.90
N LEU A 565 4.66 14.46 16.73
CA LEU A 565 5.90 13.70 16.57
C LEU A 565 7.15 14.59 16.55
N LEU A 566 6.96 15.89 16.25
CA LEU A 566 8.02 16.90 16.20
C LEU A 566 8.30 17.59 17.54
N THR A 567 7.40 17.47 18.51
CA THR A 567 7.43 18.28 19.73
C THR A 567 7.21 17.48 21.01
N GLU A 568 6.49 16.36 20.96
CA GLU A 568 6.14 15.58 22.14
C GLU A 568 7.02 14.32 22.26
N PRO A 569 7.92 14.23 23.26
CA PRO A 569 8.66 13.01 23.54
C PRO A 569 7.74 11.86 23.95
N LEU A 570 8.12 10.64 23.58
CA LEU A 570 7.49 9.42 24.09
C LEU A 570 7.59 9.38 25.62
N LYS A 571 6.46 9.13 26.30
CA LYS A 571 6.36 9.22 27.76
C LYS A 571 6.76 7.92 28.48
N GLY A 572 6.74 6.79 27.78
CA GLY A 572 7.02 5.46 28.35
C GLY A 572 7.66 4.49 27.34
N GLY A 573 7.90 3.26 27.79
CA GLY A 573 8.46 2.18 26.98
C GLY A 573 9.95 2.33 26.67
N ALA A 574 10.48 1.40 25.87
CA ALA A 574 11.91 1.36 25.50
C ALA A 574 12.39 2.55 24.63
N SER A 575 11.47 3.39 24.14
CA SER A 575 11.76 4.61 23.39
C SER A 575 11.41 5.88 24.16
N LYS A 576 11.22 5.80 25.49
CA LYS A 576 10.94 6.96 26.35
C LYS A 576 11.96 8.08 26.14
N GLY A 577 11.47 9.31 26.02
CA GLY A 577 12.27 10.53 25.86
C GLY A 577 12.58 10.88 24.40
N HIS A 578 12.38 9.98 23.45
CA HIS A 578 12.65 10.25 22.05
C HIS A 578 11.45 10.89 21.33
N PHE A 579 11.76 11.79 20.40
CA PHE A 579 10.88 12.38 19.39
C PHE A 579 11.74 12.85 18.20
N VAL A 580 11.17 13.22 17.06
CA VAL A 580 11.94 13.70 15.90
C VAL A 580 11.98 15.23 15.93
N SER A 581 13.05 15.84 16.44
CA SER A 581 13.09 17.31 16.51
C SER A 581 13.09 17.93 15.11
N ARG A 582 12.66 19.19 15.00
CA ARG A 582 12.67 19.92 13.72
C ARG A 582 14.09 20.02 13.12
N ASP A 583 15.10 20.17 13.97
CA ASP A 583 16.50 20.23 13.56
C ASP A 583 17.02 18.87 13.06
N GLU A 584 16.66 17.79 13.76
CA GLU A 584 16.96 16.43 13.31
C GLU A 584 16.30 16.15 11.94
N LEU A 585 15.02 16.45 11.80
CA LEU A 585 14.30 16.25 10.54
C LEU A 585 14.94 17.08 9.42
N LYS A 586 15.27 18.35 9.67
CA LYS A 586 15.95 19.20 8.68
C LYS A 586 17.28 18.59 8.24
N LYS A 587 18.13 18.15 9.20
CA LYS A 587 19.41 17.50 8.92
C LYS A 587 19.22 16.24 8.05
N MET A 588 18.26 15.39 8.43
CA MET A 588 17.95 14.16 7.69
C MET A 588 17.45 14.45 6.27
N LEU A 589 16.62 15.47 6.08
CA LEU A 589 16.13 15.89 4.76
C LEU A 589 17.26 16.45 3.89
N ASP A 590 18.15 17.26 4.45
CA ASP A 590 19.30 17.82 3.71
C ASP A 590 20.21 16.70 3.21
N GLU A 591 20.51 15.72 4.07
CA GLU A 591 21.26 14.52 3.69
C GLU A 591 20.52 13.72 2.61
N TYR A 592 19.23 13.45 2.80
CA TYR A 592 18.42 12.69 1.86
C TYR A 592 18.35 13.34 0.47
N TYR A 593 18.12 14.65 0.39
CA TYR A 593 18.07 15.37 -0.89
C TYR A 593 19.43 15.41 -1.57
N THR A 594 20.51 15.56 -0.82
CA THR A 594 21.87 15.49 -1.35
C THR A 594 22.14 14.12 -1.97
N GLU A 595 21.85 13.04 -1.25
CA GLU A 595 22.02 11.66 -1.72
C GLU A 595 21.12 11.34 -2.92
N ARG A 596 19.92 11.92 -2.97
CA ARG A 596 18.99 11.81 -4.10
C ARG A 596 19.41 12.60 -5.33
N GLY A 597 20.35 13.54 -5.22
CA GLY A 597 20.71 14.48 -6.31
C GLY A 597 19.64 15.54 -6.56
N TRP A 598 18.93 15.96 -5.50
CA TRP A 598 17.88 16.97 -5.52
C TRP A 598 18.40 18.31 -4.99
N ASP A 599 17.74 19.40 -5.36
CA ASP A 599 18.02 20.71 -4.77
C ASP A 599 17.57 20.72 -3.30
N VAL A 600 18.51 20.99 -2.39
CA VAL A 600 18.27 20.92 -0.94
C VAL A 600 17.23 21.94 -0.48
N ARG A 601 17.07 23.08 -1.17
CA ARG A 601 16.12 24.12 -0.75
C ARG A 601 14.68 23.77 -1.12
N THR A 602 14.48 23.17 -2.28
CA THR A 602 13.15 22.91 -2.85
C THR A 602 12.71 21.45 -2.74
N GLY A 603 13.65 20.52 -2.60
CA GLY A 603 13.40 19.08 -2.70
C GLY A 603 13.10 18.62 -4.14
N THR A 604 13.46 19.42 -5.15
CA THR A 604 13.20 19.11 -6.57
C THR A 604 14.37 18.33 -7.17
N PRO A 605 14.14 17.23 -7.91
CA PRO A 605 15.21 16.55 -8.65
C PRO A 605 15.92 17.51 -9.61
N THR A 606 17.24 17.51 -9.61
CA THR A 606 18.00 18.38 -10.52
C THR A 606 17.92 17.88 -11.97
N ARG A 607 17.98 18.78 -12.95
CA ARG A 607 18.09 18.40 -14.38
C ARG A 607 19.24 17.41 -14.60
N LYS A 608 20.40 17.64 -13.98
CA LYS A 608 21.56 16.74 -14.06
C LYS A 608 21.19 15.31 -13.65
N LYS A 609 20.58 15.13 -12.47
CA LYS A 609 20.17 13.82 -11.96
C LYS A 609 19.09 13.17 -12.82
N LEU A 610 18.09 13.94 -13.28
CA LEU A 610 17.07 13.40 -14.18
C LEU A 610 17.67 12.92 -15.50
N THR A 611 18.57 13.68 -16.13
CA THR A 611 19.26 13.26 -17.36
C THR A 611 20.12 12.02 -17.14
N GLU A 612 20.87 11.96 -16.03
CA GLU A 612 21.68 10.79 -15.63
C GLU A 612 20.83 9.51 -15.54
N LEU A 613 19.59 9.62 -15.06
CA LEU A 613 18.65 8.51 -14.93
C LEU A 613 17.85 8.22 -16.22
N GLY A 614 18.12 8.91 -17.33
CA GLY A 614 17.35 8.76 -18.57
C GLY A 614 15.96 9.42 -18.54
N LEU A 615 15.76 10.38 -17.64
CA LEU A 615 14.50 11.10 -17.41
C LEU A 615 14.58 12.57 -17.88
N GLY A 616 15.40 12.88 -18.90
CA GLY A 616 15.54 14.25 -19.42
C GLY A 616 14.20 14.89 -19.80
N TYR A 617 13.28 14.11 -20.36
CA TYR A 617 11.91 14.55 -20.68
C TYR A 617 11.11 15.03 -19.45
N ALA A 618 11.39 14.47 -18.26
CA ALA A 618 10.76 14.93 -17.03
C ALA A 618 11.33 16.27 -16.56
N ALA A 619 12.62 16.51 -16.77
CA ALA A 619 13.23 17.81 -16.52
C ALA A 619 12.65 18.89 -17.45
N ASP A 620 12.39 18.55 -18.71
CA ASP A 620 11.76 19.44 -19.69
C ASP A 620 10.31 19.76 -19.31
N ALA A 621 9.54 18.75 -18.88
CA ALA A 621 8.17 18.94 -18.40
C ALA A 621 8.09 19.88 -17.19
N LEU A 622 9.10 19.82 -16.30
CA LEU A 622 9.22 20.68 -15.13
C LEU A 622 9.90 22.04 -15.41
N LYS A 623 10.39 22.27 -16.63
CA LYS A 623 11.11 23.49 -17.05
C LYS A 623 12.33 23.81 -16.15
N LEU A 624 13.08 22.77 -15.79
CA LEU A 624 14.30 22.87 -14.96
C LEU A 624 15.54 23.34 -15.71
#